data_AF-A0A1F2XPX1-F1
#
_entry.id   AF-A0A1F2XPX1-F1
#
_cell.length_a   1.000
_cell.length_b   1.000
_cell.length_c   1.000
_cell.angle_alpha   90.00
_cell.angle_beta   90.00
_cell.angle_gamma   90.00
#
_symmetry.space_group_name_H-M   'P 1'
#
loop_
_entity.id
_entity.type
_entity.pdbx_description
1 polymer ?
#
loop_
_entity_poly.entity_id
_entity_poly.type
_entity_poly.pdbx_seq_one_letter_code
_entity_poly.pdbx_strand_id
1 'polypeptide(L)'
;MNDDVRAQSLDQLRWSLQALALPSDAQRSLFPPFACTADELALDFDHWSETAKQQQTFTTEQLAALASVSALLSAMSGENDAGLWTNSALGLPRWQKVRERARKALETFRWSLDTPPLGRAIFVRSKPGPS
;
A
#
# COMPACT_ATOMS: atom_id res chain seq x y z
N MET A 1 22.25 -14.47 0.97
CA MET A 1 21.20 -13.43 1.03
C MET A 1 21.07 -13.05 2.49
N ASN A 2 21.37 -11.79 2.85
CA ASN A 2 21.49 -11.37 4.26
C ASN A 2 20.12 -11.33 4.95
N ASP A 3 20.06 -11.79 6.20
CA ASP A 3 18.83 -11.79 7.01
C ASP A 3 18.25 -10.38 7.22
N ASP A 4 19.10 -9.35 7.20
CA ASP A 4 18.68 -7.94 7.29
C ASP A 4 17.79 -7.52 6.12
N VAL A 5 18.13 -7.95 4.89
CA VAL A 5 17.35 -7.62 3.68
C VAL A 5 15.99 -8.31 3.72
N ARG A 6 15.98 -9.56 4.19
CA ARG A 6 14.75 -10.33 4.41
C ARG A 6 13.87 -9.62 5.43
N ALA A 7 14.38 -9.31 6.63
CA ALA A 7 13.63 -8.60 7.66
C ALA A 7 13.04 -7.27 7.14
N GLN A 8 13.84 -6.51 6.40
CA GLN A 8 13.41 -5.25 5.81
C GLN A 8 12.22 -5.41 4.86
N SER A 9 12.23 -6.41 3.96
CA SER A 9 11.10 -6.64 3.05
C SER A 9 9.79 -6.96 3.78
N LEU A 10 9.87 -7.72 4.88
CA LEU A 10 8.70 -8.09 5.66
C LEU A 10 8.14 -6.89 6.44
N ASP A 11 9.03 -6.08 7.02
CA ASP A 11 8.63 -4.85 7.71
C ASP A 11 7.98 -3.84 6.76
N GLN A 12 8.49 -3.72 5.53
CA GLN A 12 7.92 -2.82 4.53
C GLN A 12 6.59 -3.35 3.96
N LEU A 13 6.45 -4.66 3.79
CA LEU A 13 5.16 -5.26 3.46
C LEU A 13 4.14 -4.98 4.57
N ARG A 14 4.50 -5.18 5.84
CA ARG A 14 3.63 -4.84 6.97
C ARG A 14 3.25 -3.36 6.96
N TRP A 15 4.22 -2.47 6.74
CA TRP A 15 3.97 -1.03 6.60
C TRP A 15 2.93 -0.75 5.52
N SER A 16 3.08 -1.32 4.32
CA SER A 16 2.15 -1.07 3.20
C SER A 16 0.73 -1.57 3.48
N LEU A 17 0.58 -2.73 4.14
CA LEU A 17 -0.72 -3.26 4.52
C LEU A 17 -1.39 -2.42 5.62
N GLN A 18 -0.62 -1.97 6.61
CA GLN A 18 -1.11 -1.04 7.63
C GLN A 18 -1.56 0.28 6.98
N ALA A 19 -0.75 0.86 6.10
CA ALA A 19 -1.08 2.07 5.36
C ALA A 19 -2.37 1.92 4.53
N LEU A 20 -2.53 0.81 3.80
CA LEU A 20 -3.75 0.51 3.04
C LEU A 20 -4.98 0.30 3.94
N ALA A 21 -4.82 -0.16 5.17
CA ALA A 21 -5.91 -0.49 6.09
C ALA A 21 -6.44 0.71 6.91
N LEU A 22 -5.67 1.79 6.98
CA LEU A 22 -6.03 3.00 7.72
C LEU A 22 -7.28 3.70 7.14
N PRO A 23 -8.05 4.46 7.95
CA PRO A 23 -9.09 5.36 7.45
C PRO A 23 -8.54 6.40 6.47
N SER A 24 -9.41 6.92 5.58
CA SER A 24 -8.97 7.80 4.47
C SER A 24 -8.23 9.07 4.92
N ASP A 25 -8.62 9.69 6.05
CA ASP A 25 -7.92 10.86 6.59
C ASP A 25 -6.50 10.52 7.07
N ALA A 26 -6.34 9.37 7.71
CA ALA A 26 -5.04 8.90 8.18
C ALA A 26 -4.15 8.49 6.99
N GLN A 27 -4.73 7.86 5.96
CA GLN A 27 -4.04 7.57 4.70
C GLN A 27 -3.45 8.83 4.05
N ARG A 28 -4.26 9.90 3.92
CA ARG A 28 -3.83 11.19 3.38
C ARG A 28 -2.68 11.82 4.17
N SER A 29 -2.58 11.51 5.46
CA SER A 29 -1.56 12.08 6.35
C SER A 29 -0.21 11.35 6.28
N LEU A 30 -0.13 10.20 5.59
CA LEU A 30 1.10 9.42 5.49
C LEU A 30 2.12 10.01 4.51
N PHE A 31 1.64 10.83 3.56
CA PHE A 31 2.44 11.34 2.46
C PHE A 31 2.39 12.87 2.42
N PRO A 32 3.41 13.52 1.85
CA PRO A 32 3.37 14.97 1.66
C PRO A 32 2.17 15.40 0.79
N PRO A 33 1.60 16.60 1.02
CA PRO A 33 0.38 17.03 0.33
C PRO A 33 0.46 17.10 -1.21
N PHE A 34 1.67 17.13 -1.77
CA PHE A 34 1.89 17.16 -3.21
C PHE A 34 1.94 15.77 -3.86
N ALA A 35 2.01 14.70 -3.07
CA ALA A 35 1.96 13.33 -3.59
C ALA A 35 0.51 12.89 -3.78
N CYS A 36 0.29 12.03 -4.80
CA CYS A 36 -0.98 11.33 -4.93
C CYS A 36 -0.96 10.13 -3.98
N THR A 37 -1.52 10.30 -2.79
CA THR A 37 -1.61 9.26 -1.76
C THR A 37 -2.22 7.96 -2.30
N ALA A 38 -3.22 8.05 -3.17
CA ALA A 38 -3.84 6.86 -3.78
C ALA A 38 -2.81 6.04 -4.58
N ASP A 39 -1.99 6.70 -5.39
CA ASP A 39 -0.94 6.04 -6.17
C ASP A 39 0.16 5.48 -5.27
N GLU A 40 0.67 6.30 -4.34
CA GLU A 40 1.77 5.88 -3.45
C GLU A 40 1.38 4.64 -2.63
N LEU A 41 0.17 4.61 -2.06
CA LEU A 41 -0.33 3.45 -1.33
C LEU A 41 -0.34 2.16 -2.16
N ALA A 42 -0.75 2.24 -3.42
CA ALA A 42 -0.79 1.08 -4.31
C ALA A 42 0.61 0.66 -4.77
N LEU A 43 1.44 1.62 -5.19
CA LEU A 43 2.81 1.39 -5.62
C LEU A 43 3.64 0.75 -4.50
N ASP A 44 3.50 1.25 -3.28
CA ASP A 44 4.18 0.71 -2.11
C ASP A 44 3.78 -0.73 -1.83
N PHE A 45 2.47 -1.00 -1.82
CA PHE A 45 1.98 -2.35 -1.61
C PHE A 45 2.46 -3.31 -2.70
N ASP A 46 2.32 -2.94 -3.97
CA ASP A 46 2.71 -3.80 -5.09
C ASP A 46 4.22 -4.09 -5.04
N HIS A 47 5.05 -3.06 -4.83
CA HIS A 47 6.50 -3.23 -4.73
C HIS A 47 6.92 -4.13 -3.56
N TRP A 48 6.41 -3.87 -2.35
CA TRP A 48 6.85 -4.60 -1.16
C TRP A 48 6.21 -5.98 -1.05
N SER A 49 5.02 -6.20 -1.62
CA SER A 49 4.40 -7.51 -1.77
C SER A 49 5.26 -8.41 -2.66
N GLU A 50 5.63 -7.95 -3.86
CA GLU A 50 6.48 -8.73 -4.77
C GLU A 50 7.89 -8.94 -4.21
N THR A 51 8.47 -7.91 -3.61
CA THR A 51 9.78 -8.03 -2.95
C THR A 51 9.71 -9.08 -1.84
N ALA A 52 8.75 -9.00 -0.92
CA ALA A 52 8.66 -9.95 0.18
C ALA A 52 8.39 -11.39 -0.32
N LYS A 53 7.59 -11.60 -1.38
CA LYS A 53 7.35 -12.93 -1.97
C LYS A 53 8.64 -13.59 -2.49
N GLN A 54 9.59 -12.79 -2.98
CA GLN A 54 10.89 -13.30 -3.45
C GLN A 54 11.86 -13.60 -2.31
N GLN A 55 11.66 -12.99 -1.13
CA GLN A 55 12.62 -13.01 -0.02
C GLN A 55 12.15 -13.83 1.19
N GLN A 56 10.85 -14.16 1.25
CA GLN A 56 10.20 -14.83 2.37
C GLN A 56 9.50 -16.11 1.93
N THR A 57 9.16 -16.94 2.91
CA THR A 57 8.24 -18.06 2.73
C THR A 57 6.90 -17.70 3.37
N PHE A 58 5.85 -17.79 2.57
CA PHE A 58 4.49 -17.51 3.02
C PHE A 58 3.62 -18.77 2.94
N THR A 59 2.60 -18.85 3.78
CA THR A 59 1.57 -19.86 3.64
C THR A 59 0.68 -19.57 2.44
N THR A 60 -0.07 -20.57 1.97
CA THR A 60 -1.05 -20.41 0.89
C THR A 60 -2.08 -19.32 1.23
N GLU A 61 -2.52 -19.24 2.48
CA GLU A 61 -3.49 -18.26 2.94
C GLU A 61 -2.93 -16.84 2.91
N GLN A 62 -1.66 -16.67 3.30
CA GLN A 62 -0.97 -15.37 3.24
C GLN A 62 -0.81 -14.90 1.79
N LEU A 63 -0.40 -15.79 0.88
CA LEU A 63 -0.30 -15.49 -0.55
C LEU A 63 -1.67 -15.12 -1.14
N ALA A 64 -2.73 -15.85 -0.79
CA ALA A 64 -4.08 -15.57 -1.23
C ALA A 64 -4.59 -14.21 -0.72
N ALA A 65 -4.25 -13.85 0.52
CA ALA A 65 -4.59 -12.55 1.09
C ALA A 65 -3.91 -11.39 0.35
N LEU A 66 -2.60 -11.51 0.06
CA LEU A 66 -1.87 -10.52 -0.74
C LEU A 66 -2.43 -10.40 -2.16
N ALA A 67 -2.70 -11.54 -2.82
CA ALA A 67 -3.30 -11.58 -4.15
C ALA A 67 -4.68 -10.90 -4.18
N SER A 68 -5.50 -11.08 -3.13
CA SER A 68 -6.81 -10.43 -3.06
C SER A 68 -6.72 -8.91 -2.95
N VAL A 69 -5.70 -8.35 -2.29
CA VAL A 69 -5.48 -6.90 -2.22
C VAL A 69 -5.02 -6.40 -3.60
N SER A 70 -4.02 -7.05 -4.19
CA SER A 70 -3.50 -6.70 -5.52
C SER A 70 -4.59 -6.74 -6.59
N ALA A 71 -5.47 -7.75 -6.58
CA ALA A 71 -6.59 -7.85 -7.52
C ALA A 71 -7.58 -6.69 -7.41
N LEU A 72 -7.83 -6.15 -6.21
CA LEU A 72 -8.69 -4.98 -6.04
C LEU A 72 -8.05 -3.72 -6.63
N LEU A 73 -6.76 -3.49 -6.35
CA LEU A 73 -6.01 -2.35 -6.86
C LEU A 73 -5.91 -2.42 -8.39
N SER A 74 -5.57 -3.59 -8.94
CA SER A 74 -5.52 -3.82 -10.39
C SER A 74 -6.87 -3.61 -11.06
N ALA A 75 -7.97 -4.02 -10.42
CA ALA A 75 -9.33 -3.79 -10.93
C ALA A 75 -9.81 -2.34 -10.75
N MET A 76 -8.98 -1.42 -10.26
CA MET A 76 -9.21 0.03 -10.27
C MET A 76 -8.38 0.71 -11.36
N SER A 77 -7.54 -0.02 -12.09
CA SER A 77 -6.71 0.52 -13.16
C SER A 77 -7.50 0.58 -14.47
N GLY A 78 -7.24 1.61 -15.28
CA GLY A 78 -7.87 1.82 -16.58
C GLY A 78 -8.45 3.23 -16.73
N GLU A 79 -8.66 3.66 -17.97
CA GLU A 79 -9.10 5.04 -18.28
C GLU A 79 -10.46 5.38 -17.64
N ASN A 80 -11.38 4.42 -17.60
CA ASN A 80 -12.71 4.61 -16.99
C ASN A 80 -12.67 4.78 -15.47
N ASP A 81 -11.59 4.33 -14.82
CA ASP A 81 -11.42 4.34 -13.37
C ASP A 81 -10.35 5.35 -12.92
N ALA A 82 -9.82 6.18 -13.82
CA ALA A 82 -8.78 7.18 -13.53
C ALA A 82 -9.15 8.11 -12.36
N GLY A 83 -10.44 8.41 -12.18
CA GLY A 83 -10.93 9.22 -11.05
C GLY A 83 -10.71 8.60 -9.67
N LEU A 84 -10.47 7.28 -9.59
CA LEU A 84 -10.18 6.58 -8.34
C LEU A 84 -8.75 6.80 -7.82
N TRP A 85 -7.86 7.31 -8.68
CA TRP A 85 -6.44 7.54 -8.40
C TRP A 85 -6.20 8.99 -8.01
N THR A 86 -6.94 9.44 -6.99
CA THR A 86 -6.87 10.81 -6.46
C THR A 86 -7.03 10.82 -4.95
N ASN A 87 -6.50 11.85 -4.28
CA ASN A 87 -6.59 11.96 -2.81
C ASN A 87 -8.04 12.09 -2.30
N SER A 88 -8.94 12.67 -3.11
CA SER A 88 -10.37 12.76 -2.78
C SER A 88 -11.08 11.41 -2.91
N ALA A 89 -10.66 10.57 -3.86
CA ALA A 89 -11.25 9.25 -4.08
C ALA A 89 -10.99 8.25 -2.94
N LEU A 90 -10.02 8.49 -2.06
CA LEU A 90 -9.75 7.63 -0.89
C LEU A 90 -10.98 7.47 0.03
N GLY A 91 -11.91 8.42 0.02
CA GLY A 91 -13.17 8.31 0.77
C GLY A 91 -14.20 7.37 0.15
N LEU A 92 -14.04 6.98 -1.11
CA LEU A 92 -15.06 6.29 -1.89
C LEU A 92 -15.18 4.79 -1.52
N PRO A 93 -16.33 4.16 -1.83
CA PRO A 93 -16.57 2.74 -1.52
C PRO A 93 -15.52 1.78 -2.11
N ARG A 94 -14.91 2.12 -3.26
CA ARG A 94 -13.88 1.27 -3.86
C ARG A 94 -12.63 1.19 -2.99
N TRP A 95 -12.15 2.33 -2.50
CA TRP A 95 -11.05 2.39 -1.53
C TRP A 95 -11.43 1.83 -0.15
N GLN A 96 -12.71 1.88 0.24
CA GLN A 96 -13.17 1.16 1.42
C GLN A 96 -12.95 -0.36 1.31
N LYS A 97 -13.26 -0.96 0.16
CA LYS A 97 -13.02 -2.39 -0.08
C LYS A 97 -11.53 -2.73 -0.01
N VAL A 98 -10.66 -1.84 -0.51
CA VAL A 98 -9.20 -1.99 -0.38
C VAL A 98 -8.80 -2.01 1.10
N ARG A 99 -9.28 -1.06 1.91
CA ARG A 99 -9.02 -1.03 3.36
C ARG A 99 -9.46 -2.31 4.07
N GLU A 100 -10.67 -2.80 3.75
CA GLU A 100 -11.21 -4.03 4.34
C GLU A 100 -10.37 -5.26 3.97
N ARG A 101 -9.91 -5.38 2.72
CA ARG A 101 -9.02 -6.48 2.31
C ARG A 101 -7.64 -6.37 2.94
N ALA A 102 -7.09 -5.17 3.05
CA ALA A 102 -5.82 -4.95 3.72
C ALA A 102 -5.89 -5.34 5.22
N ARG A 103 -6.98 -4.98 5.92
CA ARG A 103 -7.22 -5.45 7.30
C ARG A 103 -7.30 -6.97 7.37
N LYS A 104 -8.00 -7.60 6.43
CA LYS A 104 -8.07 -9.06 6.40
C LYS A 104 -6.70 -9.70 6.17
N ALA A 105 -5.85 -9.10 5.35
CA ALA A 105 -4.48 -9.54 5.20
C ALA A 105 -3.71 -9.39 6.52
N LEU A 106 -3.77 -8.24 7.21
CA LEU A 106 -3.14 -8.06 8.53
C LEU A 106 -3.56 -9.17 9.52
N GLU A 107 -4.84 -9.51 9.58
CA GLU A 107 -5.34 -10.62 10.41
C GLU A 107 -4.70 -11.98 10.02
N THR A 108 -4.64 -12.30 8.73
CA THR A 108 -4.02 -13.55 8.23
C THR A 108 -2.53 -13.61 8.59
N PHE A 109 -1.84 -12.48 8.59
CA PHE A 109 -0.44 -12.36 9.01
C PHE A 109 -0.26 -12.26 10.54
N ARG A 110 -1.36 -12.13 11.30
CA ARG A 110 -1.36 -11.85 12.74
C ARG A 110 -0.61 -10.57 13.10
N TRP A 111 -0.71 -9.56 12.24
CA TRP A 111 -0.17 -8.23 12.48
C TRP A 111 -1.26 -7.30 12.99
N SER A 112 -0.89 -6.42 13.93
CA SER A 112 -1.76 -5.36 14.42
C SER A 112 -2.00 -4.30 13.34
N LEU A 113 -3.16 -3.65 13.42
CA LEU A 113 -3.43 -2.42 12.69
C LEU A 113 -2.92 -1.23 13.50
N ASP A 114 -1.70 -0.80 13.22
CA ASP A 114 -1.11 0.41 13.79
C ASP A 114 -0.98 1.49 12.71
N THR A 115 -0.86 2.75 13.13
CA THR A 115 -0.42 3.81 12.21
C THR A 115 1.06 3.61 11.95
N PRO A 116 1.49 3.33 10.72
CA PRO A 116 2.87 3.00 10.45
C PRO A 116 3.73 4.27 10.50
N PRO A 117 5.04 4.17 10.82
CA PRO A 117 5.90 5.33 11.00
C PRO A 117 6.05 6.14 9.72
N LEU A 118 6.13 7.47 9.88
CA LEU A 118 6.43 8.41 8.79
C LEU A 118 7.93 8.44 8.47
N GLY A 119 8.29 9.05 7.33
CA GLY A 119 9.69 9.36 7.01
C GLY A 119 10.51 8.19 6.48
N ARG A 120 9.88 7.08 6.07
CA ARG A 120 10.59 5.94 5.44
C ARG A 120 11.13 6.24 4.04
N ALA A 121 10.59 7.27 3.38
CA ALA A 121 10.99 7.70 2.05
C ALA A 121 11.06 9.24 2.00
N ILE A 122 11.96 9.75 1.17
CA ILE A 122 12.11 11.19 0.91
C ILE A 122 11.40 11.49 -0.41
N PHE A 123 10.33 12.27 -0.34
CA PHE A 123 9.60 12.73 -1.52
C PHE A 123 10.16 14.08 -1.97
N VAL A 124 10.59 14.15 -3.23
CA VAL A 124 11.11 15.37 -3.84
C VAL A 124 10.13 15.85 -4.89
N ARG A 125 9.63 17.07 -4.74
CA ARG A 125 8.82 17.72 -5.77
C ARG A 125 9.74 18.17 -6.91
N SER A 126 9.58 17.58 -8.09
CA SER A 126 10.25 18.08 -9.30
C SER A 126 9.85 19.54 -9.57
N LYS A 127 10.83 20.38 -9.90
CA LYS A 127 10.54 21.74 -10.38
C LYS A 127 9.76 21.63 -11.71
N PRO A 128 8.76 22.48 -11.97
CA PRO A 128 8.14 22.53 -13.30
C PRO A 128 9.24 22.78 -14.34
N GLY A 129 9.25 21.99 -15.41
CA GLY A 129 10.14 22.22 -16.55
C GLY A 129 9.89 23.60 -17.16
N PRO A 130 10.87 24.20 -17.85
CA PRO A 130 10.65 25.47 -18.54
C PRO A 130 9.49 25.31 -19.53
N SER A 131 8.54 26.24 -19.46
CA SER A 131 7.39 26.35 -20.38
C SER A 131 7.81 26.69 -21.80
#